data_AF-B3RKB4-F1
#
_entry.id   AF-B3RKB4-F1
#
_cell.length_a   1.000
_cell.length_b   1.000
_cell.length_c   1.000
_cell.angle_alpha   90.00
_cell.angle_beta   90.00
_cell.angle_gamma   90.00
#
_symmetry.space_group_name_H-M   'P 1'
#
loop_
_entity.id
_entity.type
_entity.pdbx_description
1 polymer ?
#
loop_
_entity_poly.entity_id
_entity_poly.type
_entity_poly.pdbx_seq_one_letter_code
_entity_poly.pdbx_strand_id
1 'polypeptide(L)'
;MGYLKDLLSGDIIGYSQQVAQKALSDRSKEFCRIVPVDEIIGQLKNDGIISDHQGKELKILKHDSDKRDQLLTILKKERSGEDFEKFCDVLTENSVTTVQKFGKKLREAAANY
;
A
#
# COMPACT_ATOMS: atom_id res chain seq x y z
N MET A 1 -39.23 -9.66 14.77
CA MET A 1 -38.17 -10.30 13.96
C MET A 1 -36.85 -9.60 14.28
N GLY A 2 -36.36 -9.82 15.50
CA GLY A 2 -35.13 -9.22 15.99
C GLY A 2 -34.01 -10.24 16.05
N TYR A 3 -32.80 -9.73 15.79
CA TYR A 3 -31.49 -10.29 16.12
C TYR A 3 -31.00 -11.49 15.31
N LEU A 4 -30.05 -11.19 14.42
CA LEU A 4 -28.76 -11.89 14.37
C LEU A 4 -27.68 -10.85 14.03
N LYS A 5 -27.19 -10.19 15.08
CA LYS A 5 -25.80 -9.73 15.13
C LYS A 5 -24.94 -10.97 15.40
N ASP A 6 -23.70 -10.91 14.94
CA ASP A 6 -22.60 -11.85 15.21
C ASP A 6 -22.53 -13.12 14.35
N LEU A 7 -21.83 -12.98 13.21
CA LEU A 7 -20.81 -13.96 12.84
C LEU A 7 -19.62 -13.23 12.22
N LEU A 8 -18.71 -12.77 13.08
CA LEU A 8 -17.33 -12.46 12.74
C LEU A 8 -16.63 -13.79 12.42
N SER A 9 -16.27 -14.00 11.16
CA SER A 9 -15.14 -14.84 10.76
C SER A 9 -14.40 -14.04 9.70
N GLY A 10 -13.11 -13.77 9.93
CA GLY A 10 -12.29 -12.86 9.15
C GLY A 10 -12.36 -13.10 7.65
N ASP A 11 -13.21 -12.35 6.96
CA ASP A 11 -13.02 -12.05 5.56
C ASP A 11 -11.78 -11.19 5.50
N ILE A 12 -10.63 -11.81 5.24
CA ILE A 12 -9.51 -11.10 4.61
C ILE A 12 -10.15 -10.49 3.36
N ILE A 13 -10.36 -9.18 3.35
CA ILE A 13 -10.86 -8.47 2.17
C ILE A 13 -9.69 -8.50 1.19
N GLY A 14 -9.50 -9.64 0.53
CA GLY A 14 -8.48 -9.82 -0.47
C GLY A 14 -8.84 -8.95 -1.66
N TYR A 15 -8.31 -7.72 -1.70
CA TYR A 15 -8.46 -6.86 -2.85
C TYR A 15 -7.91 -7.57 -4.08
N SER A 16 -8.75 -7.72 -5.11
CA SER A 16 -8.28 -8.26 -6.37
C SER A 16 -7.14 -7.40 -6.92
N GLN A 17 -6.24 -8.01 -7.70
CA GLN A 17 -5.13 -7.28 -8.31
C GLN A 17 -5.61 -6.06 -9.13
N GLN A 18 -6.76 -6.18 -9.79
CA GLN A 18 -7.36 -5.09 -10.57
C GLN A 18 -7.80 -3.93 -9.68
N VAL A 19 -8.41 -4.22 -8.52
CA VAL A 19 -8.85 -3.22 -7.55
C VAL A 19 -7.65 -2.49 -6.94
N ALA A 20 -6.63 -3.21 -6.50
CA ALA A 20 -5.41 -2.63 -5.93
C ALA A 20 -4.68 -1.76 -6.97
N GLN A 21 -4.52 -2.25 -8.20
CA GLN A 21 -3.93 -1.50 -9.30
C GLN A 21 -4.71 -0.22 -9.62
N LYS A 22 -6.04 -0.30 -9.63
CA LYS A 22 -6.91 0.84 -9.90
C LYS A 22 -6.79 1.89 -8.80
N ALA A 23 -6.86 1.48 -7.53
CA ALA A 23 -6.68 2.38 -6.38
C ALA A 23 -5.33 3.10 -6.41
N LEU A 24 -4.24 2.38 -6.70
CA LEU A 24 -2.89 2.94 -6.86
C LEU A 24 -2.76 3.84 -8.09
N SER A 25 -3.45 3.52 -9.18
CA SER A 25 -3.37 4.30 -10.43
C SER A 25 -4.09 5.64 -10.31
N ASP A 26 -5.31 5.62 -9.79
CA ASP A 26 -6.14 6.80 -9.59
C ASP A 26 -5.47 7.80 -8.61
N ARG A 27 -4.61 7.31 -7.71
CA ARG A 27 -3.92 8.10 -6.68
C ARG A 27 -2.41 8.24 -6.90
N SER A 28 -1.91 7.82 -8.06
CA SER A 28 -0.48 7.83 -8.40
C SER A 28 0.19 9.19 -8.19
N LYS A 29 -0.47 10.30 -8.56
CA LYS A 29 0.06 11.66 -8.36
C LYS A 29 0.21 12.02 -6.88
N GLU A 30 -0.73 11.61 -6.04
CA GLU A 30 -0.70 11.86 -4.59
C GLU A 30 0.36 10.96 -3.93
N PHE A 31 0.45 9.69 -4.36
CA PHE A 31 1.50 8.75 -3.98
C PHE A 31 2.90 9.34 -4.22
N CYS A 32 3.17 9.81 -5.44
CA CYS A 32 4.50 10.32 -5.82
C CYS A 32 4.86 11.65 -5.14
N ARG A 33 3.95 12.27 -4.39
CA ARG A 33 4.20 13.48 -3.61
C ARG A 33 4.36 13.21 -2.12
N ILE A 34 3.62 12.23 -1.60
CA ILE A 34 3.42 12.05 -0.16
C ILE A 34 4.26 10.91 0.41
N VAL A 35 4.51 9.85 -0.37
CA VAL A 35 5.08 8.61 0.17
C VAL A 35 6.60 8.74 0.40
N PRO A 36 7.10 8.66 1.65
CA PRO A 36 8.52 8.73 1.94
C PRO A 36 9.15 7.34 1.81
N VAL A 37 9.61 6.98 0.61
CA VAL A 37 10.09 5.60 0.31
C VAL A 37 11.18 5.16 1.26
N ASP A 38 12.20 5.98 1.52
CA ASP A 38 13.32 5.61 2.39
C ASP A 38 12.92 5.33 3.85
N GLU A 39 11.83 5.95 4.32
CA GLU A 39 11.31 5.74 5.68
C GLU A 39 10.54 4.43 5.78
N ILE A 40 9.73 4.10 4.77
CA ILE A 40 8.86 2.93 4.83
C ILE A 40 9.51 1.66 4.29
N ILE A 41 10.58 1.76 3.50
CA ILE A 41 11.19 0.61 2.80
C ILE A 41 11.66 -0.49 3.75
N GLY A 42 12.14 -0.13 4.95
CA GLY A 42 12.52 -1.12 5.97
C GLY A 42 11.33 -1.95 6.42
N GLN A 43 10.21 -1.28 6.69
CA GLN A 43 8.96 -1.93 7.09
C GLN A 43 8.37 -2.77 5.95
N LEU A 44 8.35 -2.25 4.72
CA LEU A 44 7.87 -3.00 3.54
C LEU A 44 8.63 -4.31 3.31
N LYS A 45 9.93 -4.32 3.62
CA LYS A 45 10.73 -5.55 3.57
C LYS A 45 10.39 -6.51 4.70
N ASN A 46 10.29 -6.00 5.92
CA ASN A 46 9.97 -6.81 7.11
C ASN A 46 8.62 -7.52 6.95
N ASP A 47 7.64 -6.82 6.36
CA ASP A 47 6.29 -7.36 6.14
C ASP A 47 6.19 -8.24 4.88
N GLY A 48 7.31 -8.44 4.16
CA GLY A 48 7.39 -9.28 2.97
C GLY A 48 6.75 -8.68 1.71
N ILE A 49 6.31 -7.42 1.76
CA ILE A 49 5.67 -6.72 0.63
C ILE A 49 6.67 -6.46 -0.49
N ILE A 50 7.96 -6.29 -0.16
CA ILE A 50 9.02 -6.24 -1.18
C ILE A 50 10.16 -7.17 -0.79
N SER A 51 10.80 -7.76 -1.80
CA SER A 51 11.99 -8.57 -1.58
C SER A 51 13.20 -7.72 -1.18
N ASP A 52 14.20 -8.36 -0.56
CA ASP A 52 15.50 -7.74 -0.29
C ASP A 52 16.15 -7.14 -1.54
N HIS A 53 15.99 -7.82 -2.68
CA HIS A 53 16.53 -7.36 -3.96
C HIS A 53 15.84 -6.08 -4.42
N GLN A 54 14.51 -6.08 -4.47
CA GLN A 54 13.71 -4.89 -4.80
C GLN A 54 14.00 -3.72 -3.84
N GLY A 55 14.17 -4.01 -2.55
CA GLY A 55 14.55 -3.01 -1.56
C GLY A 55 15.94 -2.40 -1.81
N LYS A 56 16.91 -3.20 -2.28
CA LYS A 56 18.24 -2.70 -2.68
C LYS A 56 18.13 -1.85 -3.95
N GLU A 57 17.36 -2.29 -4.94
CA GLU A 57 17.13 -1.54 -6.18
C GLU A 57 16.50 -0.17 -5.92
N LEU A 58 15.57 -0.08 -4.98
CA LEU A 58 14.99 1.22 -4.59
C LEU A 58 16.01 2.12 -3.88
N LYS A 59 16.92 1.57 -3.07
CA LYS A 59 17.95 2.36 -2.35
C LYS A 59 19.06 2.91 -3.24
N ILE A 60 19.35 2.25 -4.37
CA ILE A 60 20.40 2.75 -5.30
C ILE A 60 19.92 3.93 -6.15
N LEU A 61 18.60 4.15 -6.26
CA LEU A 61 18.05 5.27 -7.00
C LEU A 61 18.40 6.59 -6.31
N LYS A 62 18.88 7.55 -7.08
CA LYS A 62 19.39 8.82 -6.57
C LYS A 62 18.27 9.81 -6.21
N HIS A 63 17.20 9.82 -6.99
CA HIS A 63 16.11 10.77 -6.85
C HIS A 63 14.90 10.12 -6.21
N ASP A 64 14.28 10.81 -5.25
CA ASP A 64 13.10 10.30 -4.57
C ASP A 64 11.89 10.13 -5.50
N SER A 65 11.83 10.90 -6.60
CA SER A 65 10.84 10.69 -7.66
C SER A 65 10.95 9.28 -8.23
N ASP A 66 12.17 8.89 -8.61
CA ASP A 66 12.44 7.62 -9.26
C ASP A 66 12.15 6.46 -8.29
N LYS A 67 12.50 6.64 -7.01
CA LYS A 67 12.15 5.69 -5.94
C LYS A 67 10.64 5.47 -5.85
N ARG A 68 9.86 6.56 -5.84
CA ARG A 68 8.39 6.49 -5.73
C ARG A 68 7.78 5.86 -6.98
N ASP A 69 8.25 6.21 -8.16
CA ASP A 69 7.75 5.65 -9.42
C ASP A 69 8.07 4.15 -9.52
N GLN A 70 9.28 3.74 -9.13
CA GLN A 70 9.68 2.34 -9.10
C GLN A 70 8.87 1.55 -8.06
N LEU A 71 8.71 2.07 -6.84
CA LEU A 71 7.90 1.42 -5.80
C LEU A 71 6.44 1.27 -6.27
N LEU A 72 5.86 2.32 -6.84
CA LEU A 72 4.50 2.29 -7.38
C LEU A 72 4.37 1.23 -8.48
N THR A 73 5.38 1.08 -9.33
CA THR A 73 5.42 0.06 -10.38
C THR A 73 5.44 -1.35 -9.79
N ILE A 74 6.27 -1.60 -8.79
CA ILE A 74 6.34 -2.90 -8.09
C ILE A 74 4.98 -3.22 -7.47
N LEU A 75 4.39 -2.28 -6.72
CA LEU A 75 3.11 -2.47 -6.04
C LEU A 75 1.98 -2.77 -7.03
N LYS A 76 1.91 -2.05 -8.16
CA LYS A 76 0.89 -2.30 -9.19
C LYS A 76 1.09 -3.66 -9.87
N LYS A 77 2.33 -4.01 -10.20
CA LYS A 77 2.60 -5.18 -11.03
C LYS A 77 2.49 -6.49 -10.23
N GLU A 78 2.96 -6.48 -8.99
CA GLU A 78 3.26 -7.72 -8.25
C GLU A 78 2.47 -7.90 -6.96
N ARG A 79 1.77 -6.87 -6.46
CA ARG A 79 1.12 -6.91 -5.14
C ARG A 79 -0.39 -6.77 -5.24
N SER A 80 -1.10 -7.68 -4.57
CA SER A 80 -2.56 -7.72 -4.49
C SER A 80 -2.99 -8.39 -3.19
N GLY A 81 -4.27 -8.32 -2.86
CA GLY A 81 -4.82 -8.94 -1.65
C GLY A 81 -4.11 -8.45 -0.39
N GLU A 82 -3.58 -9.41 0.38
CA GLU A 82 -2.92 -9.17 1.66
C GLU A 82 -1.72 -8.22 1.58
N ASP A 83 -0.94 -8.27 0.50
CA ASP A 83 0.22 -7.37 0.33
C ASP A 83 -0.21 -5.91 0.19
N PHE A 84 -1.34 -5.68 -0.47
CA PHE A 84 -1.91 -4.33 -0.62
C PHE A 84 -2.50 -3.85 0.70
N GLU A 85 -3.13 -4.73 1.48
CA GLU A 85 -3.63 -4.39 2.82
C GLU A 85 -2.50 -4.00 3.75
N LYS A 86 -1.46 -4.85 3.84
CA LYS A 86 -0.26 -4.57 4.64
C LYS A 86 0.42 -3.28 4.19
N PHE A 87 0.49 -3.02 2.88
CA PHE A 87 1.01 -1.75 2.37
C PHE A 87 0.20 -0.55 2.90
N CYS A 88 -1.12 -0.64 2.92
CA CYS A 88 -1.97 0.41 3.49
C CYS A 88 -1.76 0.55 5.01
N ASP A 89 -1.51 -0.53 5.75
CA ASP A 89 -1.18 -0.46 7.18
C ASP A 89 0.16 0.25 7.41
N VAL A 90 1.21 -0.11 6.66
CA VAL A 90 2.52 0.57 6.75
C VAL A 90 2.39 2.09 6.55
N LEU A 91 1.54 2.51 5.61
CA LEU A 91 1.26 3.94 5.42
C LEU A 91 0.46 4.55 6.58
N THR A 92 -0.51 3.81 7.12
CA THR A 92 -1.40 4.27 8.19
C THR A 92 -0.71 4.35 9.55
N GLU A 93 0.32 3.54 9.77
CA GLU A 93 1.14 3.51 10.98
C GLU A 93 2.35 4.46 10.92
N ASN A 94 2.60 5.08 9.76
CA ASN A 94 3.67 6.06 9.62
C ASN A 94 3.50 7.25 10.58
N SER A 95 4.59 7.83 11.06
CA SER A 95 4.55 8.97 12.00
C SER A 95 3.99 10.27 11.40
N VAL A 96 3.99 10.40 10.07
CA VAL A 96 3.56 11.61 9.35
C VAL A 96 2.07 11.54 9.02
N THR A 97 1.28 12.44 9.60
CA THR A 97 -0.19 12.48 9.44
C THR A 97 -0.67 12.49 7.98
N THR A 98 0.05 13.15 7.09
CA THR A 98 -0.30 13.19 5.66
C THR A 98 -0.17 11.81 5.01
N VAL A 99 0.86 11.03 5.38
CA VAL A 99 1.06 9.66 4.93
C VAL A 99 -0.01 8.74 5.51
N GLN A 100 -0.36 8.91 6.79
CA GLN A 100 -1.43 8.16 7.43
C GLN A 100 -2.77 8.35 6.72
N LYS A 101 -3.14 9.61 6.45
CA LYS A 101 -4.36 9.95 5.73
C LYS A 101 -4.36 9.36 4.32
N PHE A 102 -3.21 9.36 3.66
CA PHE A 102 -3.07 8.75 2.35
C PHE A 102 -3.30 7.23 2.40
N GLY A 103 -2.72 6.51 3.38
CA GLY A 103 -2.95 5.08 3.59
C GLY A 103 -4.44 4.74 3.76
N LYS A 104 -5.14 5.49 4.62
CA LYS A 104 -6.60 5.33 4.83
C LYS A 104 -7.40 5.57 3.55
N LYS A 105 -7.14 6.69 2.86
CA LYS A 105 -7.80 7.02 1.58
C LYS A 105 -7.58 5.94 0.53
N LEU A 106 -6.39 5.35 0.50
CA LEU A 106 -6.03 4.32 -0.48
C LEU A 106 -6.81 3.02 -0.21
N ARG A 107 -6.94 2.63 1.07
CA ARG A 107 -7.76 1.49 1.51
C ARG A 107 -9.25 1.72 1.22
N GLU A 108 -9.77 2.89 1.58
CA GLU A 108 -11.17 3.27 1.30
C GLU A 108 -11.46 3.24 -0.21
N ALA A 109 -10.51 3.66 -1.04
CA ALA A 109 -10.66 3.60 -2.48
C ALA A 109 -10.84 2.18 -3.00
N ALA A 110 -9.99 1.28 -2.52
CA ALA A 110 -10.02 -0.11 -2.92
C ALA A 110 -11.31 -0.79 -2.46
N ALA A 111 -11.83 -0.45 -1.28
CA ALA A 111 -13.11 -0.97 -0.77
C ALA A 111 -14.34 -0.49 -1.57
N ASN A 112 -14.21 0.60 -2.32
CA ASN A 112 -15.29 1.16 -3.16
C ASN A 112 -15.23 0.69 -4.62
N TYR A 113 -14.32 -0.24 -4.96
CA TYR A 113 -14.20 -0.85 -6.29
C TYR A 113 -14.57 -2.33 -6.24
#